data_AF-F0BEW3-F1
#
_entry.id   AF-F0BEW3-F1
#
_cell.length_a   1.000
_cell.length_b   1.000
_cell.length_c   1.000
_cell.angle_alpha   90.00
_cell.angle_beta   90.00
_cell.angle_gamma   90.00
#
_symmetry.space_group_name_H-M   'P 1'
#
loop_
_entity.id
_entity.type
_entity.pdbx_description
1 polymer ?
#
loop_
_entity_poly.entity_id
_entity_poly.type
_entity_poly.pdbx_seq_one_letter_code
_entity_poly.pdbx_strand_id
1 'polypeptide(L)'
;MEDQLNSVLMLLLGWLLGTLSPAIVDAIKSKRETALGREAIENELREFSSIILAACFRTSGLAGQIDRAFLNWQKGKLEADPGNERSAKFLAMTNQLLAFPDDQIAGASQTADAKATLLQKYAVPLLDYRVSALQTFDARHQTSLLEIRRNISLLDSIVDQSREFYRMTFVQLPEGNYDIIRANLGQTYSEYTQRAKVIVDQFMHSGWWPNNSFRR
;
A
#
# COMPACT_ATOMS: atom_id res chain seq x y z
N MET A 1 48.80 4.61 49.75
CA MET A 1 48.84 4.08 48.37
C MET A 1 47.45 3.72 47.87
N GLU A 2 46.58 3.12 48.69
CA GLU A 2 45.18 2.81 48.30
C GLU A 2 44.34 4.04 47.90
N ASP A 3 44.40 5.14 48.65
CA ASP A 3 43.61 6.35 48.32
C ASP A 3 43.98 6.99 46.96
N GLN A 4 45.26 6.95 46.60
CA GLN A 4 45.71 7.44 45.30
C GLN A 4 45.27 6.51 44.17
N LEU A 5 45.32 5.20 44.38
CA LEU A 5 44.83 4.22 43.41
C LEU A 5 43.31 4.36 43.18
N ASN A 6 42.54 4.54 44.25
CA ASN A 6 41.09 4.77 44.18
C ASN A 6 40.75 6.06 43.43
N SER A 7 41.51 7.14 43.67
CA SER A 7 41.33 8.43 42.99
C SER A 7 41.62 8.33 41.48
N VAL A 8 42.69 7.62 41.10
CA VAL A 8 43.04 7.38 39.70
C VAL A 8 42.00 6.50 39.01
N LEU A 9 41.50 5.45 39.69
CA LEU A 9 40.43 4.59 39.17
C LEU A 9 39.13 5.38 38.94
N MET A 10 38.74 6.25 39.86
CA MET A 10 37.56 7.12 39.69
C MET A 10 37.71 8.09 38.52
N LEU A 11 38.90 8.67 38.33
CA LEU A 11 39.19 9.52 37.18
C LEU A 11 39.12 8.75 35.85
N LEU A 12 39.70 7.55 35.79
CA LEU A 12 39.63 6.69 34.60
C LEU A 12 38.20 6.26 34.29
N LEU A 13 37.41 5.90 35.32
CA LEU A 13 35.99 5.59 35.17
C LEU A 13 35.18 6.78 34.66
N GLY A 14 35.38 7.97 35.23
CA GLY A 14 34.72 9.19 34.78
C GLY A 14 35.07 9.54 33.33
N TRP A 15 36.34 9.39 32.95
CA TRP A 15 36.79 9.61 31.59
C TRP A 15 36.19 8.59 30.62
N LEU A 16 36.22 7.30 30.98
CA LEU A 16 35.62 6.23 30.19
C LEU A 16 34.10 6.47 30.00
N LEU A 17 33.38 6.79 31.07
CA LEU A 17 31.95 7.11 31.00
C LEU A 17 31.69 8.32 30.11
N GLY A 18 32.51 9.37 30.22
CA GLY A 18 32.42 10.56 29.39
C GLY A 18 32.62 10.26 27.90
N THR A 19 33.57 9.40 27.56
CA THR A 19 33.83 8.98 26.17
C THR A 19 32.78 8.02 25.61
N LEU A 20 32.22 7.14 26.45
CA LEU A 20 31.26 6.12 26.02
C LEU A 20 29.82 6.64 25.98
N SER A 21 29.49 7.68 26.76
CA SER A 21 28.15 8.24 26.85
C SER A 21 27.56 8.67 25.48
N PRO A 22 28.28 9.39 24.59
CA PRO A 22 27.75 9.74 23.27
C PRO A 22 27.40 8.51 22.43
N ALA A 23 28.27 7.50 22.42
CA ALA A 23 28.03 6.27 21.65
C ALA A 23 26.78 5.51 22.13
N ILE A 24 26.56 5.44 23.45
CA ILE A 24 25.36 4.82 24.03
C ILE A 24 24.11 5.62 23.67
N VAL A 25 24.14 6.94 23.80
CA VAL A 25 23.01 7.81 23.48
C VAL A 25 22.67 7.72 21.99
N ASP A 26 23.67 7.75 21.12
CA ASP A 26 23.50 7.62 19.67
C ASP A 26 22.93 6.25 19.29
N ALA A 27 23.38 5.17 19.93
CA ALA A 27 22.83 3.84 19.72
C ALA A 27 21.35 3.74 20.13
N ILE A 28 20.99 4.31 21.29
CA ILE A 28 19.60 4.35 21.76
C ILE A 28 18.73 5.19 20.82
N LYS A 29 19.23 6.37 20.42
CA LYS A 29 18.53 7.28 19.52
C LYS A 29 18.30 6.64 18.16
N SER A 30 19.33 6.05 17.56
CA SER A 30 19.27 5.34 16.27
C SER A 30 18.27 4.19 16.31
N LYS A 31 18.26 3.39 17.39
CA LYS A 31 17.28 2.31 17.57
C LYS A 31 15.85 2.84 17.62
N ARG A 32 15.61 3.93 18.35
CA ARG A 32 14.29 4.57 18.45
C ARG A 32 13.84 5.18 17.13
N GLU A 33 14.71 5.91 16.44
CA GLU A 33 14.42 6.53 15.15
C GLU A 33 14.13 5.49 14.06
N THR A 34 14.86 4.37 14.10
CA THR A 34 14.58 3.21 13.26
C THR A 34 13.18 2.67 13.53
N ALA A 35 12.85 2.38 14.79
CA ALA A 35 11.55 1.83 15.17
C ALA A 35 10.38 2.74 14.74
N LEU A 36 10.48 4.04 15.01
CA LEU A 36 9.49 5.04 14.57
C LEU A 36 9.39 5.13 13.04
N GLY A 37 10.52 5.00 12.35
CA GLY A 37 10.53 4.96 10.88
C GLY A 37 9.81 3.75 10.30
N ARG A 38 9.97 2.58 10.92
CA ARG A 38 9.27 1.35 10.53
C ARG A 38 7.76 1.49 10.71
N GLU A 39 7.35 1.91 11.90
CA GLU A 39 5.95 2.12 12.24
C GLU A 39 5.29 3.16 11.31
N ALA A 40 6.00 4.24 10.96
CA ALA A 40 5.49 5.24 10.03
C ALA A 40 5.26 4.68 8.61
N ILE A 41 6.20 3.89 8.08
CA ILE A 41 6.05 3.24 6.77
C ILE A 41 4.92 2.21 6.81
N GLU A 42 4.80 1.44 7.89
CA GLU A 42 3.70 0.47 8.09
C GLU A 42 2.33 1.14 8.06
N ASN A 43 2.17 2.24 8.78
CA ASN A 43 0.91 2.97 8.83
C ASN A 43 0.56 3.60 7.48
N GLU A 44 1.55 4.17 6.77
CA GLU A 44 1.34 4.68 5.41
C GLU A 44 0.90 3.57 4.46
N LEU A 45 1.57 2.42 4.47
CA LEU A 45 1.22 1.30 3.61
C LEU A 45 -0.15 0.71 3.94
N ARG A 46 -0.54 0.69 5.22
CA ARG A 46 -1.88 0.29 5.66
C ARG A 46 -2.95 1.21 5.09
N GLU A 47 -2.80 2.52 5.26
CA GLU A 47 -3.73 3.49 4.70
C GLU A 47 -3.78 3.39 3.16
N PHE A 48 -2.61 3.31 2.53
CA PHE A 48 -2.48 3.14 1.09
C PHE A 48 -3.20 1.89 0.59
N SER A 49 -3.04 0.74 1.25
CA SER A 49 -3.72 -0.51 0.88
C SER A 49 -5.24 -0.37 0.88
N SER A 50 -5.80 0.37 1.86
CA SER A 50 -7.23 0.62 1.97
C SER A 50 -7.73 1.51 0.82
N ILE A 51 -6.94 2.52 0.46
CA ILE A 51 -7.22 3.40 -0.68
C ILE A 51 -7.18 2.62 -1.99
N ILE A 52 -6.14 1.82 -2.21
CA ILE A 52 -5.98 0.99 -3.40
C ILE A 52 -7.08 -0.06 -3.50
N LEU A 53 -7.52 -0.65 -2.38
CA LEU A 53 -8.63 -1.60 -2.37
C LEU A 53 -9.96 -0.96 -2.80
N ALA A 54 -10.22 0.27 -2.37
CA ALA A 54 -11.37 1.04 -2.83
C ALA A 54 -11.26 1.41 -4.32
N ALA A 55 -10.06 1.82 -4.77
CA ALA A 55 -9.80 2.08 -6.18
C ALA A 55 -10.02 0.82 -7.04
N CYS A 56 -9.52 -0.33 -6.59
CA CYS A 56 -9.66 -1.63 -7.22
C CYS A 56 -11.14 -2.02 -7.42
N PHE A 57 -11.99 -1.83 -6.40
CA PHE A 57 -13.43 -2.05 -6.55
C PHE A 57 -14.06 -1.18 -7.63
N ARG A 58 -13.71 0.11 -7.64
CA ARG A 58 -14.24 1.05 -8.63
C ARG A 58 -13.80 0.69 -10.04
N THR A 59 -12.53 0.34 -10.24
CA THR A 59 -11.99 -0.05 -11.55
C THR A 59 -12.49 -1.42 -12.00
N SER A 60 -12.70 -2.37 -11.08
CA SER A 60 -13.38 -3.63 -11.38
C SER A 60 -14.80 -3.40 -11.88
N GLY A 61 -15.53 -2.45 -11.31
CA GLY A 61 -16.86 -2.07 -11.79
C GLY A 61 -16.81 -1.56 -13.24
N LEU A 62 -15.88 -0.65 -13.53
CA LEU A 62 -15.69 -0.10 -14.89
C LEU A 62 -15.20 -1.15 -15.90
N ALA A 63 -14.47 -2.16 -15.44
CA ALA A 63 -14.00 -3.27 -16.26
C ALA A 63 -15.02 -4.41 -16.41
N GLY A 64 -16.18 -4.35 -15.72
CA GLY A 64 -17.15 -5.45 -15.70
C GLY A 64 -16.63 -6.72 -15.02
N GLN A 65 -15.70 -6.58 -14.06
CA GLN A 65 -14.99 -7.67 -13.39
C GLN A 65 -15.45 -7.89 -11.94
N ILE A 66 -16.60 -7.34 -11.55
CA ILE A 66 -17.19 -7.61 -10.24
C ILE A 66 -17.96 -8.92 -10.31
N ASP A 67 -17.36 -9.98 -9.80
CA ASP A 67 -17.99 -11.28 -9.58
C ASP A 67 -17.92 -11.69 -8.09
N ARG A 68 -18.54 -12.81 -7.75
CA ARG A 68 -18.50 -13.33 -6.37
C ARG A 68 -17.08 -13.63 -5.89
N ALA A 69 -16.19 -14.07 -6.79
CA ALA A 69 -14.79 -14.37 -6.44
C ALA A 69 -14.03 -13.09 -6.04
N PHE A 70 -14.22 -12.00 -6.78
CA PHE A 70 -13.68 -10.68 -6.48
C PHE A 70 -14.20 -10.14 -5.15
N LEU A 71 -15.51 -10.22 -4.92
CA LEU A 71 -16.12 -9.76 -3.67
C LEU A 71 -15.63 -10.57 -2.46
N ASN A 72 -15.49 -11.89 -2.60
CA ASN A 72 -14.91 -12.73 -1.54
C ASN A 72 -13.42 -12.42 -1.30
N TRP A 73 -12.64 -12.20 -2.36
CA TRP A 73 -11.25 -11.74 -2.23
C TRP A 73 -11.19 -10.41 -1.46
N GLN A 74 -11.99 -9.43 -1.87
CA GLN A 74 -12.06 -8.11 -1.21
C GLN A 74 -12.48 -8.25 0.26
N LYS A 75 -13.51 -9.03 0.54
CA LYS A 75 -13.98 -9.31 1.91
C LYS A 75 -12.84 -9.81 2.78
N GLY A 76 -12.08 -10.80 2.32
CA GLY A 76 -10.93 -11.32 3.06
C GLY A 76 -9.84 -10.27 3.34
N LYS A 77 -9.68 -9.27 2.46
CA LYS A 77 -8.77 -8.14 2.71
C LYS A 77 -9.30 -7.15 3.73
N LEU A 78 -10.60 -6.88 3.70
CA LEU A 78 -11.24 -5.94 4.64
C LEU A 78 -11.34 -6.52 6.05
N GLU A 79 -11.64 -7.81 6.18
CA GLU A 79 -11.71 -8.51 7.47
C GLU A 79 -10.36 -8.58 8.18
N ALA A 80 -9.27 -8.51 7.42
CA ALA A 80 -7.94 -8.48 7.98
C ALA A 80 -7.61 -7.15 8.71
N ASP A 81 -8.32 -6.03 8.43
CA ASP A 81 -8.12 -4.71 9.09
C ASP A 81 -9.32 -4.27 9.95
N PRO A 82 -9.67 -4.98 11.03
CA PRO A 82 -10.85 -4.62 11.82
C PRO A 82 -10.73 -3.25 12.52
N GLY A 83 -9.51 -2.73 12.68
CA GLY A 83 -9.26 -1.44 13.34
C GLY A 83 -9.51 -0.22 12.45
N ASN A 84 -9.75 -0.42 11.16
CA ASN A 84 -9.89 0.66 10.19
C ASN A 84 -11.37 0.91 9.87
N GLU A 85 -11.87 2.08 10.26
CA GLU A 85 -13.27 2.46 10.09
C GLU A 85 -13.70 2.46 8.60
N ARG A 86 -12.80 2.85 7.68
CA ARG A 86 -13.06 2.82 6.24
C ARG A 86 -13.23 1.36 5.78
N SER A 87 -12.37 0.47 6.25
CA SER A 87 -12.47 -0.97 5.95
C SER A 87 -13.77 -1.56 6.48
N ALA A 88 -14.20 -1.20 7.69
CA ALA A 88 -15.45 -1.67 8.27
C ALA A 88 -16.69 -1.21 7.47
N LYS A 89 -16.74 0.07 7.07
CA LYS A 89 -17.82 0.59 6.20
C LYS A 89 -17.85 -0.14 4.86
N PHE A 90 -16.67 -0.37 4.27
CA PHE A 90 -16.59 -1.02 2.98
C PHE A 90 -16.94 -2.51 3.07
N LEU A 91 -16.59 -3.17 4.18
CA LEU A 91 -16.95 -4.56 4.45
C LEU A 91 -18.47 -4.74 4.55
N ALA A 92 -19.17 -3.80 5.18
CA ALA A 92 -20.63 -3.82 5.22
C ALA A 92 -21.24 -3.76 3.82
N MET A 93 -20.72 -2.87 2.96
CA MET A 93 -21.13 -2.79 1.54
C MET A 93 -20.81 -4.08 0.77
N THR A 94 -19.61 -4.65 0.94
CA THR A 94 -19.24 -5.92 0.29
C THR A 94 -20.15 -7.07 0.72
N ASN A 95 -20.51 -7.15 2.01
CA ASN A 95 -21.44 -8.17 2.52
C ASN A 95 -22.86 -7.99 1.96
N GLN A 96 -23.32 -6.75 1.79
CA GLN A 96 -24.60 -6.48 1.12
C GLN A 96 -24.58 -6.95 -0.33
N LEU A 97 -23.50 -6.67 -1.07
CA LEU A 97 -23.33 -7.14 -2.45
C LEU A 97 -23.29 -8.67 -2.56
N LEU A 98 -22.64 -9.35 -1.61
CA LEU A 98 -22.57 -10.81 -1.57
C LEU A 98 -23.92 -11.49 -1.28
N ALA A 99 -24.88 -10.77 -0.71
CA ALA A 99 -26.23 -11.29 -0.45
C ALA A 99 -27.09 -11.41 -1.73
N PHE A 100 -26.70 -10.72 -2.81
CA PHE A 100 -27.37 -10.84 -4.10
C PHE A 100 -26.97 -12.13 -4.83
N PRO A 101 -27.85 -12.65 -5.70
CA PRO A 101 -27.52 -13.73 -6.64
C PRO A 101 -26.47 -13.31 -7.69
N ASP A 102 -25.79 -14.29 -8.29
CA ASP A 102 -24.64 -14.05 -9.19
C ASP A 102 -24.99 -13.25 -10.45
N ASP A 103 -26.17 -13.46 -11.00
CA ASP A 103 -26.70 -12.74 -12.17
C ASP A 103 -26.92 -11.25 -11.86
N GLN A 104 -27.39 -10.93 -10.66
CA GLN A 104 -27.59 -9.55 -10.21
C GLN A 104 -26.25 -8.85 -9.92
N ILE A 105 -25.27 -9.57 -9.37
CA ILE A 105 -23.91 -9.05 -9.15
C ILE A 105 -23.26 -8.69 -10.50
N ALA A 106 -23.35 -9.59 -11.48
CA ALA A 106 -22.80 -9.35 -12.82
C ALA A 106 -23.51 -8.18 -13.52
N GLY A 107 -24.84 -8.11 -13.44
CA GLY A 107 -25.65 -7.04 -14.06
C GLY A 107 -25.36 -5.64 -13.49
N ALA A 108 -25.07 -5.54 -12.19
CA ALA A 108 -24.71 -4.27 -11.54
C ALA A 108 -23.38 -3.71 -12.07
N SER A 109 -22.45 -4.57 -12.49
CA SER A 109 -21.16 -4.13 -13.06
C SER A 109 -21.29 -3.60 -14.49
N GLN A 110 -22.24 -4.13 -15.27
CA GLN A 110 -22.43 -3.76 -16.68
C GLN A 110 -23.26 -2.49 -16.88
N THR A 111 -24.07 -2.13 -15.88
CA THR A 111 -24.97 -0.95 -15.90
C THR A 111 -24.32 0.32 -15.38
N ALA A 112 -23.08 0.25 -14.89
CA ALA A 112 -22.29 1.42 -14.53
C ALA A 112 -22.00 2.21 -15.80
N ASP A 113 -22.89 3.16 -16.11
CA ASP A 113 -22.82 4.03 -17.26
C ASP A 113 -21.42 4.65 -17.30
N ALA A 114 -20.64 4.22 -18.30
CA ALA A 114 -19.18 4.32 -18.33
C ALA A 114 -18.73 5.75 -18.64
N LYS A 115 -19.17 6.72 -17.83
CA LYS A 115 -18.51 8.02 -17.75
C LYS A 115 -17.09 7.73 -17.32
N ALA A 116 -16.20 7.79 -18.30
CA ALA A 116 -14.81 7.43 -18.13
C ALA A 116 -14.26 8.18 -16.92
N THR A 117 -13.92 7.40 -15.90
CA THR A 117 -13.38 7.91 -14.65
C THR A 117 -11.88 7.99 -14.82
N LEU A 118 -11.33 9.17 -14.54
CA LEU A 118 -9.89 9.35 -14.48
C LEU A 118 -9.30 8.55 -13.32
N LEU A 119 -8.39 7.62 -13.66
CA LEU A 119 -7.57 6.95 -12.68
C LEU A 119 -6.68 7.95 -11.93
N GLN A 120 -6.43 7.67 -10.66
CA GLN A 120 -5.68 8.53 -9.76
C GLN A 120 -4.35 7.87 -9.41
N LYS A 121 -3.31 8.70 -9.31
CA LYS A 121 -2.04 8.30 -8.71
C LYS A 121 -2.14 8.46 -7.21
N TYR A 122 -1.53 7.54 -6.48
CA TYR A 122 -1.54 7.54 -5.02
C TYR A 122 -0.09 7.53 -4.56
N ALA A 123 0.34 8.61 -3.89
CA ALA A 123 1.70 8.75 -3.42
C ALA A 123 1.93 8.01 -2.11
N VAL A 124 3.15 7.49 -1.93
CA VAL A 124 3.67 6.87 -0.69
C VAL A 124 4.94 7.61 -0.26
N PRO A 125 4.81 8.90 0.15
CA PRO A 125 5.95 9.78 0.36
C PRO A 125 6.92 9.29 1.44
N LEU A 126 6.48 8.59 2.48
CA LEU A 126 7.38 8.06 3.51
C LEU A 126 8.21 6.91 2.96
N LEU A 127 7.60 6.00 2.17
CA LEU A 127 8.34 4.96 1.47
C LEU A 127 9.40 5.56 0.52
N ASP A 128 9.05 6.61 -0.22
CA ASP A 128 9.97 7.26 -1.17
C ASP A 128 11.08 8.07 -0.48
N TYR A 129 10.76 8.80 0.59
CA TYR A 129 11.74 9.60 1.33
C TYR A 129 12.72 8.73 2.13
N ARG A 130 12.25 7.59 2.63
CA ARG A 130 13.02 6.71 3.53
C ARG A 130 13.61 5.48 2.84
N VAL A 131 13.86 5.54 1.53
CA VAL A 131 14.59 4.47 0.81
C VAL A 131 15.95 4.19 1.46
N SER A 132 16.64 5.22 1.95
CA SER A 132 17.91 5.06 2.68
C SER A 132 17.75 4.38 4.05
N ALA A 133 16.56 4.42 4.65
CA ALA A 133 16.26 3.70 5.87
C ALA A 133 15.89 2.23 5.62
N LEU A 134 15.72 1.80 4.36
CA LEU A 134 15.46 0.40 4.02
C LEU A 134 16.54 -0.52 4.58
N GLN A 135 17.80 -0.07 4.61
CA GLN A 135 18.93 -0.83 5.18
C GLN A 135 18.70 -1.23 6.64
N THR A 136 17.82 -0.53 7.36
CA THR A 136 17.53 -0.85 8.76
C THR A 136 16.59 -2.05 8.89
N PHE A 137 15.81 -2.41 7.86
CA PHE A 137 14.93 -3.57 7.86
C PHE A 137 15.72 -4.85 7.58
N ASP A 138 15.19 -6.02 7.95
CA ASP A 138 15.76 -7.29 7.46
C ASP A 138 15.50 -7.47 5.96
N ALA A 139 16.29 -8.35 5.34
CA ALA A 139 16.28 -8.57 3.89
C ALA A 139 14.90 -8.93 3.31
N ARG A 140 14.05 -9.64 4.09
CA ARG A 140 12.70 -10.00 3.63
C ARG A 140 11.81 -8.77 3.52
N HIS A 141 11.79 -7.94 4.56
CA HIS A 141 11.01 -6.70 4.57
C HIS A 141 11.53 -5.70 3.52
N GLN A 142 12.86 -5.60 3.35
CA GLN A 142 13.46 -4.79 2.29
C GLN A 142 12.96 -5.20 0.89
N THR A 143 13.04 -6.50 0.58
CA THR A 143 12.60 -7.05 -0.70
C THR A 143 11.12 -6.74 -0.95
N SER A 144 10.28 -6.95 0.07
CA SER A 144 8.86 -6.66 -0.03
C SER A 144 8.55 -5.18 -0.27
N LEU A 145 9.26 -4.26 0.38
CA LEU A 145 9.08 -2.81 0.15
C LEU A 145 9.49 -2.40 -1.26
N LEU A 146 10.61 -2.94 -1.75
CA LEU A 146 11.06 -2.68 -3.12
C LEU A 146 10.08 -3.23 -4.15
N GLU A 147 9.50 -4.40 -3.91
CA GLU A 147 8.46 -4.97 -4.76
C GLU A 147 7.17 -4.14 -4.75
N ILE A 148 6.71 -3.70 -3.57
CA ILE A 148 5.54 -2.82 -3.44
C ILE A 148 5.80 -1.54 -4.23
N ARG A 149 6.95 -0.88 -4.00
CA ARG A 149 7.34 0.35 -4.71
C ARG A 149 7.35 0.15 -6.23
N ARG A 150 7.96 -0.94 -6.71
CA ARG A 150 7.95 -1.30 -8.13
C ARG A 150 6.52 -1.41 -8.68
N ASN A 151 5.63 -2.08 -7.94
CA ASN A 151 4.26 -2.25 -8.37
C ASN A 151 3.46 -0.93 -8.35
N ILE A 152 3.74 -0.02 -7.41
CA ILE A 152 3.17 1.34 -7.39
C ILE A 152 3.62 2.10 -8.64
N SER A 153 4.90 2.06 -8.99
CA SER A 153 5.39 2.71 -10.22
C SER A 153 4.75 2.13 -11.48
N LEU A 154 4.52 0.81 -11.54
CA LEU A 154 3.78 0.20 -12.65
C LEU A 154 2.32 0.65 -12.69
N LEU A 155 1.67 0.79 -11.53
CA LEU A 155 0.32 1.31 -11.42
C LEU A 155 0.25 2.76 -11.93
N ASP A 156 1.20 3.60 -11.56
CA ASP A 156 1.30 4.99 -12.03
C ASP A 156 1.46 5.08 -13.55
N SER A 157 2.24 4.19 -14.16
CA SER A 157 2.35 4.09 -15.63
C SER A 157 1.01 3.76 -16.29
N ILE A 158 0.21 2.86 -15.70
CA ILE A 158 -1.14 2.54 -16.19
C ILE A 158 -2.05 3.76 -16.08
N VAL A 159 -1.94 4.54 -14.99
CA VAL A 159 -2.69 5.80 -14.83
C VAL A 159 -2.34 6.79 -15.94
N ASP A 160 -1.06 6.96 -16.26
CA ASP A 160 -0.62 7.86 -17.33
C ASP A 160 -1.13 7.41 -18.71
N GLN A 161 -1.05 6.11 -18.99
CA GLN A 161 -1.58 5.54 -20.23
C GLN A 161 -3.10 5.72 -20.33
N SER A 162 -3.84 5.48 -19.24
CA SER A 162 -5.29 5.67 -19.18
C SER A 162 -5.69 7.13 -19.44
N ARG A 163 -4.93 8.08 -18.88
CA ARG A 163 -5.14 9.52 -19.12
C ARG A 163 -4.92 9.91 -20.58
N GLU A 164 -3.94 9.30 -21.23
CA GLU A 164 -3.68 9.56 -22.65
C GLU A 164 -4.81 8.99 -23.54
N PHE A 165 -5.27 7.77 -23.28
CA PHE A 165 -6.45 7.22 -23.97
C PHE A 165 -7.70 8.07 -23.72
N TYR A 166 -7.92 8.50 -22.48
CA TYR A 166 -9.01 9.41 -22.14
C TYR A 166 -8.92 10.74 -22.89
N ARG A 167 -7.72 11.33 -23.01
CA ARG A 167 -7.54 12.57 -23.78
C ARG A 167 -7.89 12.39 -25.26
N MET A 168 -7.54 11.24 -25.84
CA MET A 168 -7.83 10.94 -27.25
C MET A 168 -9.33 10.78 -27.54
N THR A 169 -10.18 10.47 -26.55
CA THR A 169 -11.65 10.40 -26.78
C THR A 169 -12.30 11.75 -27.07
N PHE A 170 -11.61 12.87 -26.78
CA PHE A 170 -12.09 14.23 -27.07
C PHE A 170 -11.60 14.79 -28.40
N VAL A 171 -10.70 14.08 -29.09
CA VAL A 171 -10.14 14.52 -30.38
C VAL A 171 -10.99 13.93 -31.51
N GLN A 172 -11.20 14.68 -32.60
CA GLN A 172 -11.80 14.13 -33.81
C GLN A 172 -10.83 13.10 -34.41
N LEU A 173 -11.27 11.85 -34.42
CA LEU A 173 -10.49 10.72 -34.91
C LEU A 173 -11.12 10.18 -36.20
N PRO A 174 -10.29 9.57 -37.08
CA PRO A 174 -10.81 8.77 -38.19
C PRO A 174 -11.80 7.69 -37.72
N GLU A 175 -12.75 7.32 -38.58
CA GLU A 175 -13.73 6.27 -38.28
C GLU A 175 -13.04 4.97 -37.82
N GLY A 176 -13.59 4.32 -36.78
CA GLY A 176 -13.04 3.10 -36.17
C GLY A 176 -11.98 3.31 -35.09
N ASN A 177 -11.26 4.44 -35.07
CA ASN A 177 -10.24 4.71 -34.05
C ASN A 177 -10.84 4.98 -32.67
N TYR A 178 -12.06 5.53 -32.61
CA TYR A 178 -12.76 5.77 -31.35
C TYR A 178 -13.04 4.47 -30.58
N ASP A 179 -13.48 3.42 -31.28
CA ASP A 179 -13.76 2.12 -30.66
C ASP A 179 -12.49 1.45 -30.15
N ILE A 180 -11.38 1.58 -30.89
CA ILE A 180 -10.06 1.09 -30.47
C ILE A 180 -9.61 1.80 -29.18
N ILE A 181 -9.74 3.12 -29.12
CA ILE A 181 -9.36 3.89 -27.92
C ILE A 181 -10.26 3.53 -26.74
N ARG A 182 -11.56 3.34 -26.95
CA ARG A 182 -12.49 2.90 -25.92
C ARG A 182 -12.13 1.50 -25.40
N ALA A 183 -11.78 0.57 -26.28
CA ALA A 183 -11.32 -0.76 -25.91
C ALA A 183 -10.01 -0.71 -25.11
N ASN A 184 -9.04 0.09 -25.56
CA ASN A 184 -7.77 0.30 -24.85
C ASN A 184 -7.98 0.93 -23.47
N LEU A 185 -8.89 1.90 -23.35
CA LEU A 185 -9.24 2.49 -22.06
C LEU A 185 -9.84 1.43 -21.12
N GLY A 186 -10.76 0.58 -21.61
CA GLY A 186 -11.29 -0.55 -20.86
C GLY A 186 -10.19 -1.52 -20.39
N GLN A 187 -9.23 -1.81 -21.26
CA GLN A 187 -8.06 -2.63 -20.94
C GLN A 187 -7.22 -2.02 -19.81
N THR A 188 -6.99 -0.69 -19.81
CA THR A 188 -6.26 -0.04 -18.72
C THR A 188 -6.95 -0.18 -17.36
N TYR A 189 -8.29 -0.22 -17.31
CA TYR A 189 -9.02 -0.47 -16.05
C TYR A 189 -8.80 -1.89 -15.55
N SER A 190 -8.83 -2.88 -16.45
CA SER A 190 -8.52 -4.28 -16.12
C SER A 190 -7.09 -4.43 -15.58
N GLU A 191 -6.11 -3.84 -16.27
CA GLU A 191 -4.70 -3.87 -15.87
C GLU A 191 -4.46 -3.17 -14.53
N TYR A 192 -5.11 -2.02 -14.32
CA TYR A 192 -5.08 -1.31 -13.05
C TYR A 192 -5.62 -2.19 -11.92
N THR A 193 -6.80 -2.81 -12.12
CA THR A 193 -7.40 -3.73 -11.15
C THR A 193 -6.45 -4.87 -10.80
N GLN A 194 -5.87 -5.55 -11.79
CA GLN A 194 -4.96 -6.67 -11.54
C GLN A 194 -3.72 -6.21 -10.77
N ARG A 195 -3.13 -5.07 -11.15
CA ARG A 195 -1.96 -4.53 -10.46
C ARG A 195 -2.29 -4.10 -9.03
N ALA A 196 -3.44 -3.46 -8.82
CA ALA A 196 -3.93 -3.08 -7.50
C ALA A 196 -4.13 -4.29 -6.59
N LYS A 197 -4.68 -5.40 -7.11
CA LYS A 197 -4.80 -6.67 -6.37
C LYS A 197 -3.44 -7.18 -5.93
N VAL A 198 -2.46 -7.21 -6.83
CA VAL A 198 -1.08 -7.64 -6.51
C VAL A 198 -0.48 -6.81 -5.39
N ILE A 199 -0.65 -5.48 -5.40
CA ILE A 199 -0.12 -4.61 -4.34
C ILE A 199 -0.76 -4.93 -2.99
N VAL A 200 -2.08 -5.04 -2.94
CA VAL A 200 -2.82 -5.38 -1.71
C VAL A 200 -2.42 -6.78 -1.22
N ASP A 201 -2.28 -7.75 -2.11
CA ASP A 201 -1.85 -9.10 -1.78
C ASP A 201 -0.43 -9.12 -1.22
N GLN A 202 0.52 -8.44 -1.87
CA GLN A 202 1.90 -8.37 -1.39
C GLN A 202 1.98 -7.75 0.00
N PHE A 203 1.25 -6.66 0.23
CA PHE A 203 1.21 -6.04 1.54
C PHE A 203 0.66 -6.99 2.62
N MET A 204 -0.39 -7.77 2.34
CA MET A 204 -0.90 -8.75 3.30
C MET A 204 0.06 -9.91 3.58
N HIS A 205 0.80 -10.40 2.57
CA HIS A 205 1.72 -11.54 2.73
C HIS A 205 3.10 -11.13 3.27
N SER A 206 3.41 -9.84 3.24
CA SER A 206 4.70 -9.30 3.60
C SER A 206 5.04 -9.44 5.09
N GLY A 207 4.07 -9.81 5.94
CA GLY A 207 4.26 -9.99 7.39
C GLY A 207 4.19 -8.69 8.20
N TRP A 208 4.04 -7.56 7.51
CA TRP A 208 3.78 -6.23 8.09
C TRP A 208 2.35 -6.09 8.62
N TRP A 209 1.48 -7.00 8.21
CA TRP A 209 0.13 -7.08 8.68
C TRP A 209 0.08 -7.84 10.02
N PRO A 210 -0.65 -7.34 11.04
CA PRO A 210 -0.70 -8.00 12.33
C PRO A 210 -1.24 -9.42 12.17
N ASN A 211 -0.33 -10.39 12.27
CA ASN A 211 -0.63 -11.80 12.20
C ASN A 211 -1.19 -12.26 13.55
N ASN A 212 -2.32 -11.70 14.00
CA ASN A 212 -3.02 -12.02 15.26
C ASN A 212 -2.16 -12.20 16.54
N SER A 213 -0.90 -11.76 16.56
CA SER A 213 0.03 -11.97 17.69
C SER A 213 0.12 -10.80 18.66
N PHE A 214 -0.67 -9.74 18.42
CA PHE A 214 -0.91 -8.67 19.40
C PHE A 214 -2.38 -8.66 19.81
N ARG A 215 -2.87 -9.79 20.33
CA ARG A 215 -3.86 -9.73 21.42
C ARG A 215 -3.11 -9.94 22.72
N ARG A 216 -3.26 -8.95 23.58
CA ARG A 216 -2.73 -8.85 24.95
C ARG A 216 -2.99 -10.11 25.77
#